data_AF-A0A2H9PW36-F1
#
_entry.id   AF-A0A2H9PW36-F1
#
_cell.length_a   1.000
_cell.length_b   1.000
_cell.length_c   1.000
_cell.angle_alpha   90.00
_cell.angle_beta   90.00
_cell.angle_gamma   90.00
#
_symmetry.space_group_name_H-M   'P 1'
#
loop_
_entity.id
_entity.type
_entity.pdbx_description
1 polymer ?
#
loop_
_entity_poly.entity_id
_entity_poly.type
_entity_poly.pdbx_seq_one_letter_code
_entity_poly.pdbx_strand_id
1 'polypeptide(L)'
;MDHEHHDHAVAGRTKLADGKQMTTELTVAGMHCQSCVTLVERTLKKLPGVTDAVVNLATGKATVHHNPKSTSEQDIMDAISKRGYKPARAQDDGPAADEMAPLRRRLFISVIFALPTLILGMGSMLFAAIAPAAAMLLEAIPYPQYLLWLLATPVQFYVAWPFYQGAWMALKNRSANMDTLVALGTSAAYFYSVYLVLTGHAEQ
;
A
#
# COMPACT_ATOMS: atom_id res chain seq x y z
N MET A 1 -40.87 29.21 -7.55
CA MET A 1 -39.96 29.98 -8.42
C MET A 1 -38.98 30.71 -7.50
N ASP A 2 -38.26 29.98 -6.65
CA ASP A 2 -37.11 29.10 -7.00
C ASP A 2 -35.90 30.02 -7.30
N HIS A 3 -34.73 29.96 -6.67
CA HIS A 3 -34.09 28.95 -5.83
C HIS A 3 -33.05 29.66 -4.93
N GLU A 4 -32.82 29.07 -3.76
CA GLU A 4 -31.60 29.20 -2.96
C GLU A 4 -30.32 29.05 -3.80
N HIS A 5 -29.26 29.78 -3.43
CA HIS A 5 -27.94 29.17 -3.43
C HIS A 5 -27.15 29.57 -2.17
N HIS A 6 -26.87 28.52 -1.41
CA HIS A 6 -26.19 28.53 -0.12
C HIS A 6 -24.72 28.90 -0.24
N ASP A 7 -24.31 29.68 0.75
CA ASP A 7 -22.96 29.88 1.25
C ASP A 7 -22.30 28.54 1.64
N HIS A 8 -21.04 28.34 1.24
CA HIS A 8 -20.19 27.28 1.79
C HIS A 8 -18.82 27.85 2.20
N ALA A 9 -18.84 28.63 3.29
CA ALA A 9 -17.66 28.89 4.11
C ALA A 9 -17.35 27.64 4.96
N VAL A 10 -16.30 26.90 4.59
CA VAL A 10 -15.78 25.77 5.38
C VAL A 10 -14.92 26.31 6.52
N ALA A 11 -15.58 26.64 7.63
CA ALA A 11 -14.92 26.87 8.91
C ALA A 11 -14.85 25.55 9.70
N GLY A 12 -13.64 25.12 10.06
CA GLY A 12 -13.39 24.02 10.97
C GLY A 12 -14.15 24.23 12.28
N ARG A 13 -15.15 23.38 12.54
CA ARG A 13 -15.98 23.45 13.75
C ARG A 13 -15.48 22.45 14.78
N THR A 14 -14.63 22.91 15.68
CA THR A 14 -14.46 22.29 17.00
C THR A 14 -15.75 22.52 17.79
N LYS A 15 -16.73 21.61 17.66
CA LYS A 15 -17.96 21.66 18.46
C LYS A 15 -17.67 21.13 19.86
N LEU A 16 -17.45 22.04 20.81
CA LEU A 16 -17.48 21.72 22.23
C LEU A 16 -18.95 21.67 22.68
N ALA A 17 -19.41 20.50 23.10
CA ALA A 17 -20.64 20.32 23.88
C ALA A 17 -20.29 19.54 25.16
N ASP A 18 -21.02 19.87 26.24
CA ASP A 18 -20.81 19.53 27.65
C ASP A 18 -20.03 18.25 27.98
N GLY A 19 -18.98 18.39 28.79
CA GLY A 19 -18.05 17.31 29.13
C GLY A 19 -16.79 17.23 28.26
N LYS A 20 -16.35 18.38 27.73
CA LYS A 20 -15.08 18.67 27.03
C LYS A 20 -14.49 17.50 26.21
N GLN A 21 -15.23 17.00 25.23
CA GLN A 21 -14.68 16.15 24.17
C GLN A 21 -14.01 17.01 23.09
N MET A 22 -12.90 16.53 22.54
CA MET A 22 -12.13 17.14 21.47
C MET A 22 -12.07 16.16 20.30
N THR A 23 -12.27 16.69 19.09
CA THR A 23 -12.06 15.95 17.85
C THR A 23 -10.69 16.30 17.30
N THR A 24 -9.86 15.28 17.07
CA THR A 24 -8.54 15.42 16.46
C THR A 24 -8.52 14.66 15.15
N GLU A 25 -8.08 15.32 14.09
CA GLU A 25 -7.92 14.73 12.75
C GLU A 25 -6.45 14.57 12.41
N LEU A 26 -6.07 13.37 12.00
CA LEU A 26 -4.70 13.00 11.64
C LEU A 26 -4.70 12.28 10.29
N THR A 27 -3.66 12.48 9.50
CA THR A 27 -3.35 11.64 8.34
C THR A 27 -2.45 10.50 8.78
N VAL A 28 -2.75 9.27 8.37
CA VAL A 28 -2.02 8.05 8.73
C VAL A 28 -1.49 7.39 7.47
N ALA A 29 -0.19 7.49 7.24
CA ALA A 29 0.47 6.83 6.11
C ALA A 29 0.92 5.40 6.46
N GLY A 30 0.97 4.54 5.44
CA GLY A 30 1.38 3.13 5.54
C GLY A 30 0.24 2.13 5.74
N MET A 31 -1.02 2.57 5.64
CA MET A 31 -2.16 1.66 5.60
C MET A 31 -2.42 1.17 4.17
N HIS A 32 -2.47 -0.14 3.98
CA HIS A 32 -2.64 -0.77 2.66
C HIS A 32 -3.87 -1.67 2.55
N CYS A 33 -4.52 -2.01 3.67
CA CYS A 33 -5.71 -2.85 3.66
C CYS A 33 -6.63 -2.56 4.85
N GLN A 34 -7.84 -3.09 4.79
CA GLN A 34 -8.87 -2.91 5.82
C GLN A 34 -8.44 -3.45 7.19
N SER A 35 -7.61 -4.50 7.22
CA SER A 35 -7.10 -5.03 8.49
C SER A 35 -6.20 -4.02 9.22
N CYS A 36 -5.44 -3.19 8.49
CA CYS A 36 -4.64 -2.10 9.07
C CYS A 36 -5.56 -1.04 9.69
N VAL A 37 -6.65 -0.68 9.01
CA VAL A 37 -7.66 0.28 9.50
C VAL A 37 -8.22 -0.19 10.83
N THR A 38 -8.73 -1.42 10.88
CA THR A 38 -9.31 -2.01 12.09
C THR A 38 -8.29 -2.09 13.23
N LEU A 39 -7.01 -2.36 12.94
CA LEU A 39 -5.95 -2.37 13.93
C LEU A 39 -5.69 -0.98 14.53
N VAL A 40 -5.66 0.06 13.69
CA VAL A 40 -5.48 1.45 14.13
C VAL A 40 -6.68 1.89 14.96
N GLU A 41 -7.90 1.70 14.47
CA GLU A 41 -9.13 2.03 15.23
C GLU A 41 -9.17 1.34 16.59
N ARG A 42 -8.88 0.02 16.65
CA ARG A 42 -8.82 -0.72 17.92
C ARG A 42 -7.70 -0.23 18.84
N THR A 43 -6.59 0.26 18.29
CA THR A 43 -5.49 0.82 19.08
C THR A 43 -5.92 2.16 19.69
N LEU A 44 -6.57 3.01 18.91
CA LEU A 44 -7.07 4.31 19.34
C LEU A 44 -8.19 4.18 20.38
N LYS A 45 -9.16 3.29 20.15
CA LYS A 45 -10.27 3.00 21.09
C LYS A 45 -9.81 2.43 22.44
N LYS A 46 -8.56 1.96 22.55
CA LYS A 46 -7.97 1.48 23.81
C LYS A 46 -7.29 2.59 24.62
N LEU A 47 -7.12 3.78 24.07
CA LEU A 47 -6.52 4.90 24.79
C LEU A 47 -7.50 5.48 25.82
N PRO A 48 -7.01 5.92 26.98
CA PRO A 48 -7.86 6.42 28.06
C PRO A 48 -8.56 7.73 27.65
N GLY A 49 -9.89 7.73 27.72
CA GLY A 49 -10.70 8.90 27.37
C GLY A 49 -10.98 9.06 25.89
N VAL A 50 -10.64 8.08 25.03
CA VAL A 50 -11.15 8.01 23.66
C VAL A 50 -12.56 7.44 23.68
N THR A 51 -13.53 8.20 23.16
CA THR A 51 -14.94 7.80 23.06
C THR A 51 -15.20 7.09 21.74
N ASP A 52 -14.63 7.60 20.64
CA ASP A 52 -14.74 6.97 19.33
C ASP A 52 -13.51 7.27 18.45
N ALA A 53 -13.25 6.40 17.49
CA ALA A 53 -12.19 6.57 16.50
C ALA A 53 -12.60 5.88 15.21
N VAL A 54 -12.54 6.64 14.11
CA VAL A 54 -12.88 6.16 12.76
C VAL A 54 -11.73 6.47 11.84
N VAL A 55 -11.37 5.51 10.99
CA VAL A 55 -10.27 5.65 10.04
C VAL A 55 -10.77 5.35 8.63
N ASN A 56 -10.49 6.26 7.70
CA ASN A 56 -10.81 6.10 6.29
C ASN A 56 -9.55 5.70 5.51
N LEU A 57 -9.57 4.50 4.93
CA LEU A 57 -8.44 3.98 4.16
C LEU A 57 -8.18 4.77 2.87
N ALA A 58 -9.24 5.22 2.19
CA ALA A 58 -9.13 5.88 0.90
C ALA A 58 -8.46 7.25 1.01
N THR A 59 -8.76 7.99 2.08
CA THR A 59 -8.17 9.31 2.34
C THR A 59 -6.97 9.26 3.28
N GLY A 60 -6.71 8.11 3.91
CA GLY A 60 -5.72 7.97 4.97
C GLY A 60 -6.03 8.79 6.23
N LYS A 61 -7.24 9.34 6.38
CA LYS A 61 -7.61 10.20 7.51
C LYS A 61 -8.16 9.40 8.68
N ALA A 62 -7.71 9.73 9.89
CA ALA A 62 -8.19 9.22 11.16
C ALA A 62 -8.84 10.36 11.94
N THR A 63 -10.10 10.19 12.35
CA THR A 63 -10.84 11.11 13.19
C THR A 63 -11.03 10.48 14.56
N VAL A 64 -10.54 11.14 15.61
CA VAL A 64 -10.56 10.63 16.98
C VAL A 64 -11.33 11.58 17.88
N HIS A 65 -12.34 11.06 18.57
CA HIS A 65 -13.10 11.77 19.60
C HIS A 65 -12.57 11.38 20.97
N HIS A 66 -11.97 12.33 21.69
CA HIS A 66 -11.29 12.05 22.96
C HIS A 66 -11.44 13.17 23.98
N ASN A 67 -11.19 12.86 25.25
CA ASN A 67 -11.08 13.86 26.30
C ASN A 67 -9.63 14.35 26.40
N PRO A 68 -9.35 15.64 26.11
CA PRO A 68 -7.99 16.19 26.09
C PRO A 68 -7.33 16.22 27.47
N LYS A 69 -8.09 15.99 28.57
CA LYS A 69 -7.51 15.83 29.92
C LYS A 69 -6.89 14.45 30.15
N SER A 70 -7.33 13.44 29.40
CA SER A 70 -6.93 12.04 29.59
C SER A 70 -5.94 11.56 28.53
N THR A 71 -6.05 12.07 27.30
CA THR A 71 -5.18 11.70 26.18
C THR A 71 -4.88 12.97 25.38
N SER A 72 -3.61 13.23 25.08
CA SER A 72 -3.20 14.34 24.21
C SER A 72 -3.13 13.90 22.74
N GLU A 73 -3.09 14.86 21.82
CA GLU A 73 -2.82 14.58 20.40
C GLU A 73 -1.50 13.82 20.21
N GLN A 74 -0.46 14.15 20.98
CA GLN A 74 0.83 13.47 20.91
C GLN A 74 0.72 12.00 21.34
N ASP A 75 -0.07 11.69 22.36
CA ASP A 75 -0.29 10.30 22.79
C ASP A 75 -0.99 9.46 21.71
N ILE A 76 -1.91 10.09 20.97
CA ILE A 76 -2.59 9.48 19.82
C ILE A 76 -1.57 9.19 18.70
N MET A 77 -0.73 10.17 18.36
CA MET A 77 0.34 10.00 17.36
C MET A 77 1.35 8.93 17.79
N ASP A 78 1.74 8.89 19.05
CA ASP A 78 2.66 7.91 19.59
C ASP A 78 2.06 6.49 19.56
N ALA A 79 0.77 6.36 19.86
CA ALA A 79 0.07 5.08 19.79
C ALA A 79 0.04 4.51 18.35
N ILE A 80 -0.20 5.38 17.36
CA ILE A 80 -0.16 5.02 15.94
C ILE A 80 1.27 4.67 15.51
N SER A 81 2.26 5.47 15.93
CA SER A 81 3.69 5.27 15.61
C SER A 81 4.24 3.97 16.20
N LYS A 82 3.85 3.61 17.42
CA LYS A 82 4.21 2.34 18.06
C LYS A 82 3.75 1.12 17.24
N ARG A 83 2.63 1.26 16.52
CA ARG A 83 2.11 0.23 15.59
C ARG A 83 2.83 0.19 14.24
N GLY A 84 3.75 1.12 13.98
CA GLY A 84 4.57 1.19 12.77
C GLY A 84 3.97 2.02 11.64
N TYR A 85 2.89 2.77 11.91
CA TYR A 85 2.31 3.71 10.95
C TYR A 85 2.89 5.11 11.16
N LYS A 86 2.73 5.98 10.15
CA LYS A 86 3.26 7.36 10.20
C LYS A 86 2.10 8.35 10.32
N PRO A 87 1.77 8.83 11.53
CA PRO A 87 0.77 9.87 11.71
C PRO A 87 1.36 11.25 11.35
N ALA A 88 0.53 12.09 10.76
CA ALA A 88 0.79 13.50 10.48
C ALA A 88 -0.47 14.31 10.81
N ARG A 89 -0.32 15.61 11.09
CA ARG A 89 -1.48 16.48 11.33
C ARG A 89 -2.22 16.73 10.03
N ALA A 90 -3.55 16.77 10.09
CA ALA A 90 -4.39 17.05 8.93
C ALA A 90 -4.28 18.49 8.38
N GLN A 91 -3.42 19.34 8.97
CA GLN A 91 -3.19 20.74 8.56
C GLN A 91 -1.83 20.95 7.86
N ASP A 92 -1.00 19.91 7.69
CA ASP A 92 0.22 19.97 6.87
C ASP A 92 -0.11 19.87 5.37
N ASP A 93 -1.02 20.74 4.93
CA ASP A 93 -1.56 20.79 3.57
C ASP A 93 -0.56 21.48 2.63
N GLY A 94 0.37 20.70 2.08
CA GLY A 94 0.90 20.97 0.73
C GLY A 94 -0.24 20.82 -0.31
N PRO A 95 -0.25 21.60 -1.40
CA PRO A 95 -1.45 21.82 -2.22
C PRO A 95 -1.98 20.53 -2.87
N ALA A 96 -3.29 20.33 -2.71
CA ALA A 96 -4.11 19.24 -3.24
C ALA A 96 -4.36 19.32 -4.77
N ALA A 97 -3.33 19.58 -5.57
CA ALA A 97 -3.46 19.80 -7.01
C ALA A 97 -2.81 18.71 -7.90
N ASP A 98 -2.11 17.71 -7.35
CA ASP A 98 -1.35 16.73 -8.15
C ASP A 98 -1.52 15.25 -7.73
N GLU A 99 -2.64 14.87 -7.09
CA GLU A 99 -2.85 13.48 -6.62
C GLU A 99 -2.88 12.41 -7.73
N MET A 100 -3.06 12.78 -9.00
CA MET A 100 -3.09 11.85 -10.13
C MET A 100 -1.70 11.51 -10.69
N ALA A 101 -0.71 12.39 -10.52
CA ALA A 101 0.65 12.20 -11.02
C ALA A 101 1.40 11.01 -10.38
N PRO A 102 1.37 10.79 -9.04
CA PRO A 102 2.10 9.68 -8.44
C PRO A 102 1.49 8.32 -8.81
N LEU A 103 0.16 8.24 -8.98
CA LEU A 103 -0.53 7.00 -9.33
C LEU A 103 -0.27 6.59 -10.79
N ARG A 104 -0.31 7.55 -11.73
CA ARG A 104 0.09 7.30 -13.13
C ARG A 104 1.56 6.89 -13.24
N ARG A 105 2.47 7.55 -12.50
CA ARG A 105 3.90 7.18 -12.52
C ARG A 105 4.11 5.74 -12.03
N ARG A 106 3.41 5.35 -10.97
CA ARG A 106 3.49 3.98 -10.42
C ARG A 106 2.88 2.95 -11.38
N LEU A 107 1.76 3.27 -12.02
CA LEU A 107 1.17 2.43 -13.07
C LEU A 107 2.14 2.26 -14.25
N PHE A 108 2.72 3.35 -14.75
CA PHE A 108 3.67 3.31 -15.86
C PHE A 108 4.92 2.49 -15.52
N ILE A 109 5.53 2.72 -14.35
CA ILE A 109 6.69 1.94 -13.90
C ILE A 109 6.32 0.45 -13.82
N SER A 110 5.18 0.11 -13.21
CA SER A 110 4.74 -1.28 -13.13
C SER A 110 4.54 -1.91 -14.51
N VAL A 111 3.90 -1.21 -15.45
CA VAL A 111 3.65 -1.73 -16.80
C VAL A 111 4.95 -1.93 -17.58
N ILE A 112 5.88 -0.97 -17.51
CA ILE A 112 7.16 -1.02 -18.23
C ILE A 112 7.98 -2.25 -17.82
N PHE A 113 7.94 -2.67 -16.57
CA PHE A 113 8.69 -3.84 -16.11
C PHE A 113 7.88 -5.15 -16.14
N ALA A 114 6.58 -5.10 -15.82
CA ALA A 114 5.73 -6.29 -15.80
C ALA A 114 5.45 -6.83 -17.21
N LEU A 115 5.25 -5.96 -18.19
CA LEU A 115 4.86 -6.37 -19.54
C LEU A 115 5.99 -7.14 -20.27
N PRO A 116 7.25 -6.68 -20.27
CA PRO A 116 8.36 -7.48 -20.81
C PRO A 116 8.58 -8.79 -20.05
N THR A 117 8.47 -8.78 -18.71
CA THR A 117 8.63 -10.00 -17.90
C THR A 117 7.55 -11.03 -18.23
N LEU A 118 6.30 -10.59 -18.40
CA LEU A 118 5.18 -11.45 -18.78
C LEU A 118 5.32 -11.98 -20.21
N ILE A 119 5.76 -11.14 -21.15
CA ILE A 119 6.04 -11.54 -22.53
C ILE A 119 7.18 -12.55 -22.58
N LEU A 120 8.26 -12.38 -21.84
CA LEU A 120 9.36 -13.34 -21.85
C LEU A 120 9.00 -14.64 -21.11
N GLY A 121 8.23 -14.56 -20.02
CA GLY A 121 7.89 -15.73 -19.21
C GLY A 121 6.76 -16.58 -19.80
N MET A 122 5.76 -15.97 -20.43
CA MET A 122 4.58 -16.67 -20.98
C MET A 122 4.48 -16.56 -22.51
N GLY A 123 5.33 -15.77 -23.15
CA GLY A 123 5.20 -15.45 -24.57
C GLY A 123 5.59 -16.57 -25.51
N SER A 124 6.51 -17.47 -25.17
CA SER A 124 6.87 -18.58 -26.07
C SER A 124 5.64 -19.44 -26.39
N MET A 125 4.88 -19.85 -25.38
CA MET A 125 3.62 -20.58 -25.58
C MET A 125 2.51 -19.74 -26.22
N LEU A 126 2.36 -18.47 -25.82
CA LEU A 126 1.31 -17.60 -26.35
C LEU A 126 1.54 -17.23 -27.82
N PHE A 127 2.75 -16.80 -28.18
CA PHE A 127 3.12 -16.40 -29.53
C PHE A 127 3.28 -17.59 -30.47
N ALA A 128 3.60 -18.80 -29.98
CA ALA A 128 3.61 -20.01 -30.81
C ALA A 128 2.25 -20.27 -31.48
N ALA A 129 1.14 -19.92 -30.84
CA ALA A 129 -0.21 -20.15 -31.37
C ALA A 129 -0.70 -19.07 -32.35
N ILE A 130 -0.27 -17.81 -32.17
CA ILE A 130 -0.82 -16.66 -32.91
C ILE A 130 0.18 -15.98 -33.86
N ALA A 131 1.47 -16.13 -33.62
CA ALA A 131 2.54 -15.50 -34.38
C ALA A 131 3.85 -16.33 -34.30
N PRO A 132 3.89 -17.51 -34.96
CA PRO A 132 5.01 -18.47 -34.84
C PRO A 132 6.38 -17.88 -35.24
N ALA A 133 6.41 -16.94 -36.19
CA ALA A 133 7.64 -16.23 -36.55
C ALA A 133 8.21 -15.37 -35.39
N ALA A 134 7.34 -14.79 -34.55
CA ALA A 134 7.76 -14.04 -33.37
C ALA A 134 8.26 -14.98 -32.26
N ALA A 135 7.64 -16.16 -32.11
CA ALA A 135 8.12 -17.18 -31.17
C ALA A 135 9.54 -17.65 -31.50
N MET A 136 9.84 -17.91 -32.78
CA MET A 136 11.21 -18.27 -33.19
C MET A 136 12.24 -17.16 -32.88
N LEU A 137 11.86 -15.89 -33.00
CA LEU A 137 12.74 -14.77 -32.66
C LEU A 137 13.01 -14.69 -31.14
N LEU A 138 12.00 -14.98 -30.31
CA LEU A 138 12.15 -15.02 -28.85
C LEU A 138 12.99 -16.22 -28.39
N GLU A 139 12.83 -17.39 -29.02
CA GLU A 139 13.62 -18.60 -28.75
C GLU A 139 15.08 -18.49 -29.22
N ALA A 140 15.36 -17.61 -30.19
CA ALA A 140 16.71 -17.31 -30.64
C ALA A 140 17.53 -16.50 -29.63
N ILE A 141 16.93 -16.02 -28.53
CA ILE A 141 17.65 -15.29 -27.48
C ILE A 141 18.45 -16.29 -26.65
N PRO A 142 19.80 -16.18 -26.58
CA PRO A 142 20.60 -17.08 -25.77
C PRO A 142 20.30 -16.86 -24.28
N TYR A 143 20.15 -17.96 -23.54
CA TYR A 143 19.98 -17.96 -22.08
C TYR A 143 18.78 -17.14 -21.55
N PRO A 144 17.55 -17.36 -22.06
CA PRO A 144 16.38 -16.55 -21.73
C PRO A 144 16.03 -16.58 -20.23
N GLN A 145 16.34 -17.68 -19.55
CA GLN A 145 16.18 -17.87 -18.11
C GLN A 145 16.96 -16.85 -17.26
N TYR A 146 18.20 -16.52 -17.63
CA TYR A 146 19.02 -15.55 -16.90
C TYR A 146 18.54 -14.12 -17.17
N LEU A 147 18.12 -13.84 -18.40
CA LEU A 147 17.52 -12.55 -18.76
C LEU A 147 16.20 -12.35 -18.01
N LEU A 148 15.35 -13.37 -17.94
CA LEU A 148 14.10 -13.32 -17.20
C LEU A 148 14.35 -13.13 -15.71
N TRP A 149 15.31 -13.85 -15.13
CA TRP A 149 15.71 -13.63 -13.74
C TRP A 149 16.16 -12.19 -13.51
N LEU A 150 17.04 -11.66 -14.37
CA LEU A 150 17.52 -10.28 -14.31
C LEU A 150 16.38 -9.26 -14.36
N LEU A 151 15.40 -9.45 -15.25
CA LEU A 151 14.24 -8.57 -15.40
C LEU A 151 13.20 -8.75 -14.28
N ALA A 152 13.08 -9.94 -13.70
CA ALA A 152 12.18 -10.23 -12.60
C ALA A 152 12.68 -9.64 -11.27
N THR A 153 13.99 -9.49 -11.07
CA THR A 153 14.55 -8.98 -9.81
C THR A 153 14.04 -7.57 -9.42
N PRO A 154 13.99 -6.56 -10.31
CA PRO A 154 13.49 -5.23 -9.95
C PRO A 154 11.97 -5.25 -9.79
N VAL A 155 11.25 -6.07 -10.54
CA VAL A 155 9.80 -6.26 -10.35
C VAL A 155 9.53 -6.81 -8.94
N GLN A 156 10.25 -7.87 -8.56
CA GLN A 156 10.07 -8.53 -7.27
C GLN A 156 10.41 -7.61 -6.10
N PHE A 157 11.56 -6.93 -6.13
CA PHE A 157 12.02 -6.18 -4.96
C PHE A 157 11.66 -4.69 -4.97
N TYR A 158 11.56 -4.04 -6.13
CA TYR A 158 11.23 -2.62 -6.23
C TYR A 158 9.72 -2.40 -6.35
N VAL A 159 9.06 -3.08 -7.30
CA VAL A 159 7.60 -2.91 -7.49
C VAL A 159 6.83 -3.51 -6.33
N ALA A 160 7.24 -4.68 -5.82
CA ALA A 160 6.55 -5.31 -4.69
C ALA A 160 6.96 -4.78 -3.31
N TRP A 161 7.91 -3.83 -3.21
CA TRP A 161 8.37 -3.25 -1.95
C TRP A 161 7.25 -2.86 -0.95
N PRO A 162 6.15 -2.22 -1.39
CA PRO A 162 5.06 -1.84 -0.48
C PRO A 162 4.37 -3.04 0.17
N PHE A 163 4.29 -4.18 -0.53
CA PHE A 163 3.73 -5.42 0.04
C PHE A 163 4.67 -6.01 1.09
N TYR A 164 5.99 -5.95 0.89
CA TYR A 164 6.96 -6.36 1.92
C TYR A 164 6.86 -5.51 3.18
N GLN A 165 6.69 -4.18 3.03
CA GLN A 165 6.44 -3.30 4.16
C GLN A 165 5.15 -3.71 4.89
N GLY A 166 4.03 -3.84 4.17
CA GLY A 166 2.75 -4.27 4.74
C GLY A 166 2.84 -5.62 5.47
N ALA A 167 3.54 -6.60 4.90
CA ALA A 167 3.80 -7.90 5.51
C ALA A 167 4.64 -7.78 6.79
N TRP A 168 5.69 -6.96 6.78
CA TRP A 168 6.53 -6.72 7.96
C TRP A 168 5.74 -6.08 9.11
N MET A 169 4.89 -5.09 8.81
CA MET A 169 4.03 -4.48 9.81
C MET A 169 2.97 -5.43 10.34
N ALA A 170 2.38 -6.28 9.48
CA ALA A 170 1.45 -7.33 9.91
C ALA A 170 2.12 -8.32 10.88
N LEU A 171 3.33 -8.78 10.53
CA LEU A 171 4.13 -9.66 11.36
C LEU A 171 4.46 -9.03 12.73
N LYS A 172 4.91 -7.77 12.75
CA LYS A 172 5.16 -7.02 14.00
C LYS A 172 3.91 -6.92 14.87
N ASN A 173 2.75 -6.78 14.26
CA ASN A 173 1.46 -6.67 14.95
C ASN A 173 0.79 -8.03 15.23
N ARG A 174 1.49 -9.15 14.97
CA ARG A 174 0.99 -10.53 15.14
C ARG A 174 -0.33 -10.77 14.42
N SER A 175 -0.50 -10.18 13.23
CA SER A 175 -1.64 -10.42 12.35
C SER A 175 -1.18 -10.91 10.98
N ALA A 176 -2.06 -11.59 10.25
CA ALA A 176 -1.84 -11.94 8.85
C ALA A 176 -2.80 -11.14 7.97
N ASN A 177 -2.30 -10.61 6.86
CA ASN A 177 -3.08 -9.85 5.89
C ASN A 177 -2.74 -10.27 4.45
N MET A 178 -3.43 -9.67 3.47
CA MET A 178 -3.20 -9.92 2.04
C MET A 178 -1.74 -9.69 1.65
N ASP A 179 -1.12 -8.63 2.15
CA ASP A 179 0.28 -8.29 1.84
C ASP A 179 1.25 -9.37 2.31
N THR A 180 0.96 -10.01 3.44
CA THR A 180 1.74 -11.13 3.99
C THR A 180 1.70 -12.34 3.06
N LEU A 181 0.51 -12.67 2.55
CA LEU A 181 0.33 -13.79 1.62
C LEU A 181 1.04 -13.53 0.29
N VAL A 182 0.90 -12.31 -0.25
CA VAL A 182 1.56 -11.90 -1.51
C VAL A 182 3.08 -11.93 -1.34
N ALA A 183 3.62 -11.35 -0.27
CA ALA A 183 5.05 -11.32 -0.02
C ALA A 183 5.62 -12.73 0.15
N LEU A 184 4.94 -13.61 0.90
CA LEU A 184 5.38 -14.99 1.10
C LEU A 184 5.37 -15.79 -0.23
N GLY A 185 4.25 -15.75 -0.96
CA GLY A 185 4.07 -16.54 -2.18
C GLY A 185 5.04 -16.13 -3.29
N THR A 186 5.15 -14.83 -3.56
CA THR A 186 6.06 -14.32 -4.60
C THR A 186 7.53 -14.56 -4.24
N SER A 187 7.91 -14.39 -2.96
CA SER A 187 9.28 -14.69 -2.51
C SER A 187 9.61 -16.17 -2.66
N ALA A 188 8.69 -17.06 -2.25
CA ALA A 188 8.90 -18.50 -2.37
C ALA A 188 9.09 -18.93 -3.83
N ALA A 189 8.25 -18.42 -4.74
CA ALA A 189 8.38 -18.66 -6.17
C ALA A 189 9.70 -18.11 -6.74
N TYR A 190 10.09 -16.89 -6.34
CA TYR A 190 11.33 -16.26 -6.78
C TYR A 190 12.56 -17.05 -6.33
N PHE A 191 12.66 -17.41 -5.05
CA PHE A 191 13.82 -18.18 -4.54
C PHE A 191 13.89 -19.57 -5.14
N TYR A 192 12.74 -20.22 -5.35
CA TYR A 192 12.69 -21.49 -6.08
C TYR A 192 13.19 -21.34 -7.51
N SER A 193 12.77 -20.29 -8.22
CA SER A 193 13.27 -19.98 -9.57
C SER A 193 14.78 -19.73 -9.60
N VAL A 194 15.31 -18.96 -8.64
CA VAL A 194 16.76 -18.74 -8.50
C VAL A 194 17.51 -20.06 -8.29
N TYR A 195 16.98 -20.94 -7.45
CA TYR A 195 17.58 -22.25 -7.22
C TYR A 195 17.65 -23.09 -8.51
N LEU A 196 16.58 -23.10 -9.30
CA LEU A 196 16.55 -23.83 -10.59
C LEU A 196 17.56 -23.28 -11.60
N VAL A 197 17.66 -21.95 -11.70
CA VAL A 197 18.62 -21.29 -12.62
C VAL A 197 20.06 -21.61 -12.21
N LEU A 198 20.38 -21.54 -10.92
CA LEU A 198 21.74 -21.81 -10.42
C LEU A 198 22.14 -23.30 -10.51
N THR A 199 21.19 -24.20 -10.35
CA THR A 199 21.44 -25.65 -10.43
C THR A 199 21.39 -26.20 -11.87
N GLY A 200 21.20 -25.34 -12.88
CA GLY A 200 21.16 -25.73 -14.29
C GLY A 200 19.96 -26.60 -14.68
N HIS A 201 18.96 -26.75 -13.79
CA HIS A 201 17.79 -27.58 -14.04
C HIS A 201 16.77 -26.94 -14.99
N ALA A 202 17.00 -25.70 -15.42
CA ALA A 202 16.14 -25.01 -16.36
C ALA A 202 16.53 -25.25 -17.85
N GLU A 203 17.46 -26.19 -18.12
CA GLU A 203 17.84 -26.63 -19.47
C GLU A 203 17.24 -28.00 -19.89
N GLN A 204 16.33 -28.58 -19.09
CA GLN A 204 15.62 -29.82 -19.43
C GLN A 204 14.13 -29.59 -19.72
#